data_AF-A0A957WSQ1-F1
#
_entry.id   AF-A0A957WSQ1-F1
#
_cell.length_a   1.000
_cell.length_b   1.000
_cell.length_c   1.000
_cell.angle_alpha   90.00
_cell.angle_beta   90.00
_cell.angle_gamma   90.00
#
_symmetry.space_group_name_H-M   'P 1'
#
loop_
_entity.id
_entity.type
_entity.pdbx_description
1 polymer ?
#
loop_
_entity_poly.entity_id
_entity_poly.type
_entity_poly.pdbx_seq_one_letter_code
_entity_poly.pdbx_strand_id
1 'polypeptide(L)'
;LDYHDCLEKFTTVREEEKKHDVFFENSCKLEVLYEDLISDYAGESDRIQKFLGVDGRVLTPSTYKQTTRPLSKSISNYFELKEKFSGTEWAEFFQN
;
A
#
# COMPACT_ATOMS: atom_id res chain seq x y z
N LEU A 1 -19.64 -4.07 4.98
CA LEU A 1 -18.43 -4.90 4.89
C LEU A 1 -18.65 -6.09 5.79
N ASP A 2 -18.65 -7.31 5.26
CA ASP A 2 -18.83 -8.52 6.08
C ASP A 2 -17.46 -9.08 6.53
N TYR A 3 -17.44 -9.81 7.65
CA TYR A 3 -16.23 -10.43 8.18
C TYR A 3 -15.65 -11.46 7.22
N HIS A 4 -16.49 -12.31 6.63
CA HIS A 4 -16.04 -13.37 5.73
C HIS A 4 -15.45 -12.79 4.45
N ASP A 5 -16.13 -11.79 3.86
CA ASP A 5 -15.64 -11.06 2.69
C ASP A 5 -14.30 -10.36 2.95
N CYS A 6 -14.10 -9.80 4.15
CA CYS A 6 -12.84 -9.17 4.53
C CYS A 6 -11.73 -10.21 4.70
N LEU A 7 -12.03 -11.31 5.40
CA LEU A 7 -11.06 -12.38 5.64
C LEU A 7 -10.61 -13.05 4.34
N GLU A 8 -11.54 -13.33 3.42
CA GLU A 8 -11.24 -13.87 2.10
C GLU A 8 -10.28 -12.93 1.36
N LYS A 9 -10.63 -11.65 1.25
CA LYS A 9 -9.77 -10.65 0.59
C LYS A 9 -8.40 -10.53 1.22
N PHE A 10 -8.31 -10.46 2.54
CA PHE A 10 -7.02 -10.35 3.23
C PHE A 10 -6.13 -11.55 2.96
N THR A 11 -6.71 -12.75 3.00
CA THR A 11 -5.99 -13.99 2.72
C THR A 11 -5.53 -14.04 1.27
N THR A 12 -6.42 -13.72 0.31
CA THR A 12 -6.06 -13.67 -1.12
C THR A 12 -4.93 -12.68 -1.38
N VAL A 13 -5.03 -11.46 -0.85
CA VAL A 13 -4.01 -10.43 -1.02
C VAL A 13 -2.66 -10.89 -0.45
N ARG A 14 -2.65 -11.50 0.74
CA ARG A 14 -1.42 -12.02 1.35
C ARG A 14 -0.82 -13.18 0.58
N GLU A 15 -1.65 -14.04 -0.03
CA GLU A 15 -1.16 -15.09 -0.93
C GLU A 15 -0.56 -14.51 -2.22
N GLU A 16 -1.15 -13.47 -2.78
CA GLU A 16 -0.63 -12.77 -3.96
C GLU A 16 0.68 -12.04 -3.64
N GLU A 17 0.77 -11.34 -2.50
CA GLU A 17 2.01 -10.73 -2.00
C GLU A 17 3.14 -11.76 -1.93
N LYS A 18 2.90 -12.91 -1.29
CA LYS A 18 3.90 -13.99 -1.20
C LYS A 18 4.32 -14.52 -2.57
N LYS A 19 3.38 -14.67 -3.51
CA LYS A 19 3.68 -15.11 -4.88
C LYS A 19 4.54 -14.07 -5.62
N HIS A 20 4.23 -12.79 -5.47
CA HIS A 20 5.02 -11.71 -6.06
C HIS A 20 6.41 -11.63 -5.43
N ASP A 21 6.53 -11.78 -4.12
CA ASP A 21 7.82 -11.76 -3.43
C ASP A 21 8.74 -12.86 -3.96
N VAL A 22 8.23 -14.09 -4.10
CA VAL A 22 8.97 -15.22 -4.68
C VAL A 22 9.29 -14.95 -6.15
N PHE A 23 8.33 -14.46 -6.93
CA PHE A 23 8.53 -14.19 -8.37
C PHE A 23 9.64 -13.15 -8.60
N PHE A 24 9.72 -12.13 -7.74
CA PHE A 24 10.70 -11.05 -7.85
C PHE A 24 11.92 -11.21 -6.92
N GLU A 25 12.09 -12.34 -6.24
CA GLU A 25 13.20 -12.56 -5.28
C GLU A 25 14.58 -12.34 -5.91
N ASN A 26 14.73 -12.73 -7.18
CA ASN A 26 15.98 -12.59 -7.95
C ASN A 26 15.95 -11.40 -8.93
N SER A 27 14.94 -10.54 -8.85
CA SER A 27 14.85 -9.34 -9.69
C SER A 27 15.44 -8.14 -8.97
N CYS A 28 16.08 -7.25 -9.72
CA CYS A 28 16.42 -5.93 -9.17
C CYS A 28 15.10 -5.19 -8.91
N LYS A 29 14.82 -4.87 -7.64
CA LYS A 29 13.63 -4.14 -7.21
C LYS A 29 14.03 -2.74 -6.74
N LEU A 30 13.21 -1.75 -7.09
CA LEU A 30 13.27 -0.43 -6.50
C LEU A 30 12.05 -0.23 -5.62
N GLU A 31 12.28 -0.08 -4.32
CA GLU A 31 11.24 0.31 -3.38
C GLU A 31 11.06 1.83 -3.41
N VAL A 32 9.80 2.26 -3.54
CA VAL A 32 9.40 3.67 -3.60
C VAL A 32 8.21 3.84 -2.66
N LEU A 33 8.39 4.65 -1.61
CA LEU A 33 7.30 4.99 -0.70
C LEU A 33 6.60 6.26 -1.19
N TYR A 34 5.29 6.33 -0.97
CA TYR A 34 4.51 7.49 -1.38
C TYR A 34 4.91 8.75 -0.60
N GLU A 35 5.25 8.57 0.68
CA GLU A 35 5.72 9.61 1.58
C GLU A 35 7.02 10.23 1.07
N ASP A 36 7.96 9.39 0.63
CA ASP A 36 9.23 9.83 0.06
C ASP A 36 8.99 10.61 -1.24
N LEU A 37 8.14 10.08 -2.12
CA LEU A 37 7.78 10.70 -3.39
C LEU A 37 7.09 12.07 -3.22
N ILE A 38 6.32 12.29 -2.16
CA ILE A 38 5.77 13.61 -1.85
C ILE A 38 6.84 14.53 -1.26
N SER A 39 7.68 14.00 -0.37
CA SER A 39 8.68 14.79 0.35
C SER A 39 9.79 15.31 -0.55
N ASP A 40 10.23 14.52 -1.53
CA ASP A 40 11.23 14.85 -2.54
C ASP A 40 10.87 14.24 -3.90
N TYR A 41 9.85 14.83 -4.54
CA TYR A 41 9.37 14.33 -5.82
C TYR A 41 10.45 14.34 -6.92
N ALA A 42 11.29 15.38 -6.93
CA ALA A 42 12.32 15.54 -7.96
C ALA A 42 13.43 14.48 -7.79
N GLY A 43 13.91 14.28 -6.56
CA GLY A 43 14.92 13.28 -6.24
C GLY A 43 14.42 11.86 -6.50
N GLU A 44 13.22 11.52 -6.01
CA GLU A 44 12.65 10.19 -6.21
C GLU A 44 12.33 9.91 -7.69
N SER A 45 11.84 10.90 -8.44
CA SER A 45 11.60 10.75 -9.88
C SER A 45 12.90 10.51 -10.68
N ASP A 46 14.00 11.17 -10.31
CA ASP A 46 15.31 10.95 -10.93
C ASP A 46 15.87 9.56 -10.57
N ARG A 47 15.77 9.16 -9.30
CA ARG A 47 16.16 7.82 -8.82
C ARG A 47 15.43 6.72 -9.59
N ILE A 48 14.12 6.87 -9.79
CA ILE A 48 13.29 5.92 -10.56
C ILE A 48 13.74 5.87 -12.03
N GLN A 49 13.94 7.02 -12.67
CA GLN A 49 14.35 7.08 -14.09
C GLN A 49 15.72 6.45 -14.31
N LYS A 50 16.68 6.69 -13.40
CA LYS A 50 17.99 6.05 -13.40
C LYS A 50 17.90 4.54 -13.24
N PHE A 51 17.07 4.06 -12.31
CA PHE A 51 16.85 2.63 -12.10
C PHE A 51 16.27 1.95 -13.34
N LEU A 52 15.34 2.61 -14.04
CA LEU A 52 14.75 2.11 -15.28
C LEU A 52 15.69 2.23 -16.49
N GLY A 53 16.83 2.91 -16.36
CA GLY A 53 17.77 3.15 -17.45
C GLY A 53 17.20 4.06 -18.56
N VAL A 54 16.25 4.94 -18.21
CA VAL A 54 15.65 5.89 -19.16
C VAL A 54 16.26 7.28 -19.01
N ASP A 55 16.16 8.09 -20.05
CA ASP A 55 16.62 9.47 -20.01
C ASP A 55 15.83 10.28 -18.98
N GLY A 56 16.57 10.92 -18.05
CA GLY A 56 15.98 11.75 -17.02
C GLY A 56 15.23 12.95 -17.60
N ARG A 57 13.94 13.04 -17.28
CA ARG A 57 13.08 14.17 -17.57
C ARG A 57 12.50 14.72 -16.27
N VAL A 58 12.28 16.03 -16.26
CA VAL A 58 11.56 16.68 -15.16
C VAL A 58 10.10 16.27 -15.25
N LEU A 59 9.66 15.45 -14.29
CA LEU A 59 8.26 15.08 -14.13
C LEU A 59 7.58 16.13 -13.23
N THR A 60 6.29 16.34 -13.47
CA THR A 60 5.45 17.15 -12.58
C THR A 60 4.29 16.28 -12.10
N PRO A 61 4.06 16.15 -10.78
CA PRO A 61 2.95 15.35 -10.30
C PRO A 61 1.64 16.07 -10.64
N SER A 62 0.75 15.37 -11.33
CA SER A 62 -0.60 15.86 -11.64
C SER A 62 -1.65 15.42 -10.60
N THR A 63 -1.24 14.59 -9.62
CA THR A 63 -2.14 13.98 -8.65
C THR A 63 -2.26 14.82 -7.38
N TYR A 64 -3.50 14.97 -6.92
CA TYR A 64 -3.86 15.62 -5.66
C TYR A 64 -3.92 14.58 -4.54
N LYS A 65 -3.38 14.90 -3.35
CA LYS A 65 -3.42 14.04 -2.17
C LYS A 65 -4.88 13.75 -1.78
N GLN A 66 -5.31 12.50 -1.86
CA GLN A 66 -6.63 12.12 -1.36
C GLN A 66 -6.64 12.25 0.17
N THR A 67 -7.60 13.00 0.70
CA THR A 67 -7.79 13.15 2.15
C THR A 67 -8.22 11.82 2.75
N THR A 68 -7.37 11.22 3.58
CA THR A 68 -7.66 9.99 4.31
C THR A 68 -8.52 10.31 5.53
N ARG A 69 -9.85 10.11 5.44
CA ARG A 69 -10.69 10.05 6.65
C ARG A 69 -10.31 8.78 7.43
N PRO A 70 -10.29 8.82 8.78
CA PRO A 70 -10.04 7.63 9.58
C PRO A 70 -10.95 6.46 9.16
N LEU A 71 -10.42 5.24 9.17
CA LEU A 71 -11.17 4.03 8.80
C LEU A 71 -12.44 3.89 9.65
N SER A 72 -12.33 4.20 10.94
CA SER A 72 -13.44 4.25 11.90
C SER A 72 -14.58 5.18 11.51
N LYS A 73 -14.31 6.21 10.69
CA LYS A 73 -15.33 7.14 10.16
C LYS A 73 -15.81 6.78 8.76
N SER A 74 -15.13 5.85 8.09
CA SER A 74 -15.41 5.46 6.71
C SER A 74 -16.13 4.12 6.61
N ILE A 75 -16.03 3.28 7.65
CA ILE A 75 -16.64 1.95 7.71
C ILE A 75 -17.71 1.95 8.79
N SER A 76 -18.97 1.76 8.40
CA SER A 76 -20.12 1.81 9.32
C SER A 76 -20.06 0.78 10.45
N ASN A 77 -19.48 -0.40 10.19
CA ASN A 77 -19.34 -1.49 11.17
C ASN A 77 -17.88 -1.71 11.61
N TYR A 78 -17.07 -0.65 11.63
CA TYR A 78 -15.63 -0.73 11.96
C TYR A 78 -15.36 -1.40 13.30
N PHE A 79 -16.08 -1.03 14.36
CA PHE A 79 -15.84 -1.56 15.71
C PHE A 79 -16.16 -3.05 15.82
N GLU A 80 -17.21 -3.52 15.13
CA GLU A 80 -17.58 -4.93 15.08
C GLU A 80 -16.51 -5.75 14.34
N LEU A 81 -16.01 -5.24 13.22
CA LEU A 81 -14.93 -5.89 12.47
C LEU A 81 -13.63 -5.89 13.30
N LYS A 82 -13.30 -4.79 13.97
CA LYS A 82 -12.13 -4.68 14.85
C LYS A 82 -12.16 -5.70 15.97
N GLU A 83 -13.34 -5.93 16.57
CA GLU A 83 -13.51 -6.96 17.60
C GLU A 83 -13.34 -8.37 17.01
N LYS A 84 -13.96 -8.66 15.86
CA LYS A 84 -13.87 -9.96 15.19
C LYS A 84 -12.45 -10.31 14.73
N PHE A 85 -11.69 -9.32 14.27
CA PHE A 85 -10.30 -9.50 13.85
C PHE A 85 -9.29 -9.39 15.01
N SER A 86 -9.75 -9.07 16.22
CA SER A 86 -8.89 -9.00 17.40
C SER A 86 -8.20 -10.34 17.66
N GLY A 87 -6.88 -10.34 17.80
CA GLY A 87 -6.09 -11.55 18.00
C GLY A 87 -5.73 -12.33 16.73
N THR A 88 -6.13 -11.83 15.56
CA THR A 88 -5.66 -12.34 14.26
C THR A 88 -4.51 -11.48 13.72
N GLU A 89 -3.76 -11.99 12.74
CA GLU A 89 -2.74 -11.20 12.03
C GLU A 89 -3.33 -9.95 11.36
N TRP A 90 -4.61 -9.99 11.01
CA TRP A 90 -5.33 -8.89 10.35
C TRP A 90 -5.71 -7.75 11.30
N ALA A 91 -5.46 -7.89 12.60
CA ALA A 91 -5.75 -6.83 13.58
C ALA A 91 -4.97 -5.54 13.30
N GLU A 92 -3.81 -5.63 12.63
CA GLU A 92 -2.98 -4.48 12.24
C GLU A 92 -3.74 -3.47 11.35
N PHE A 93 -4.68 -3.94 10.54
CA PHE A 93 -5.48 -3.10 9.66
C PHE A 93 -6.53 -2.24 10.41
N PHE A 94 -6.72 -2.46 11.72
CA PHE A 94 -7.70 -1.75 12.57
C PHE A 94 -7.04 -0.91 13.68
N GLN A 95 -5.78 -0.52 13.51
CA GLN A 95 -5.01 0.26 14.50
C GLN A 95 -5.07 1.79 14.30
N ASN A 96 -5.57 2.28 13.16
CA ASN A 96 -5.65 3.72 12.81
C ASN A 96 -7.07 4.25 12.62
#